data_AF-A0A6B2G2E4-F1
#
_entry.id   AF-A0A6B2G2E4-F1
#
_cell.length_a   1.000
_cell.length_b   1.000
_cell.length_c   1.000
_cell.angle_alpha   90.00
_cell.angle_beta   90.00
_cell.angle_gamma   90.00
#
_symmetry.space_group_name_H-M   'P 1'
#
loop_
_entity.id
_entity.type
_entity.pdbx_description
1 polymer ?
#
loop_
_entity_poly.entity_id
_entity_poly.type
_entity_poly.pdbx_seq_one_letter_code
_entity_poly.pdbx_strand_id
1 'polypeptide(L)'
;VCFNLIIQDFMRARQVYKSCLNIIPHKSFTFSKIWIMFAEFEIRQKDISSARKILGNAVGKCPTEKLYRSYIGLETDFREFKRARILYEKFIEFCPTACVPWIKYAEMETLIGNVDRSRALYELAVSQENLNMPEFLWKSYIDFAISLGDYELVRDIYERLLVRTIHSKVWISFAQFEAGTEDQDCLERARSVFRRANDTLKQAEEIEQRIHLVKTWKDFEDQYGEKDTLEEVK
;
A
#
# COMPACT_ATOMS: atom_id res chain seq x y z
N VAL A 1 33.91 -9.26 5.18
CA VAL A 1 34.74 -9.85 6.25
C VAL A 1 35.41 -8.74 7.05
N CYS A 2 34.86 -8.48 8.24
CA CYS A 2 35.59 -8.25 9.50
C CYS A 2 36.65 -7.12 9.64
N PHE A 3 36.47 -5.90 9.12
CA PHE A 3 37.40 -4.80 9.47
C PHE A 3 36.87 -3.73 10.45
N ASN A 4 35.58 -3.73 10.79
CA ASN A 4 34.99 -2.70 11.67
C ASN A 4 34.52 -3.21 13.04
N LEU A 5 34.95 -4.40 13.47
CA LEU A 5 34.62 -4.94 14.80
C LEU A 5 35.72 -4.71 15.84
N ILE A 6 36.87 -4.11 15.49
CA ILE A 6 38.04 -4.10 16.40
C ILE A 6 38.46 -2.70 16.90
N ILE A 7 38.08 -1.60 16.26
CA ILE A 7 38.55 -0.28 16.72
C ILE A 7 37.41 0.49 17.40
N GLN A 8 37.51 0.60 18.73
CA GLN A 8 36.69 1.43 19.64
C GLN A 8 36.70 2.95 19.31
N ASP A 9 37.13 3.37 18.13
CA ASP A 9 37.14 4.77 17.70
C ASP A 9 35.82 5.17 17.04
N PHE A 10 34.74 5.17 17.82
CA PHE A 10 33.44 5.69 17.41
C PHE A 10 33.53 7.16 16.96
N MET A 11 34.49 7.92 17.51
CA MET A 11 34.75 9.30 17.11
C MET A 11 35.31 9.43 15.69
N ARG A 12 36.27 8.57 15.30
CA ARG A 12 36.84 8.58 13.94
C ARG A 12 35.80 8.16 12.91
N ALA A 13 34.98 7.14 13.22
CA ALA A 13 33.87 6.74 12.35
C ALA A 13 32.88 7.90 12.11
N ARG A 14 32.48 8.65 13.15
CA ARG A 14 31.64 9.85 12.99
C ARG A 14 32.29 10.92 12.11
N GLN A 15 33.59 11.14 12.29
CA GLN A 15 34.33 12.12 11.48
C GLN A 15 34.40 11.69 10.02
N VAL A 16 34.64 10.41 9.73
CA VAL A 16 34.62 9.87 8.36
C VAL A 16 33.25 10.07 7.72
N TYR A 17 32.15 9.74 8.41
CA TYR A 17 30.80 9.99 7.88
C TYR A 17 30.54 11.48 7.62
N LYS A 18 30.92 12.37 8.54
CA LYS A 18 30.77 13.82 8.34
C LYS A 18 31.60 14.33 7.16
N SER A 19 32.83 13.85 7.00
CA SER A 19 33.68 14.19 5.85
C SER A 19 33.10 13.68 4.54
N CYS A 20 32.60 12.43 4.51
CA CYS A 20 31.90 11.89 3.34
C CYS A 20 30.68 12.73 2.97
N LEU A 21 29.89 13.17 3.96
CA LEU A 21 28.75 14.05 3.73
C LEU A 21 29.14 15.45 3.24
N ASN A 22 30.32 15.96 3.58
CA ASN A 22 30.79 17.25 3.07
C ASN A 22 31.34 17.17 1.63
N ILE A 23 31.91 16.01 1.26
CA ILE A 23 32.50 15.77 -0.05
C ILE A 23 31.41 15.52 -1.11
N ILE A 24 30.28 14.92 -0.73
CA ILE A 24 29.22 14.57 -1.68
C ILE A 24 28.43 15.84 -2.08
N PRO A 25 28.37 16.17 -3.38
CA PRO A 25 27.51 17.24 -3.87
C PRO A 25 26.06 16.77 -3.89
N HIS A 26 25.36 17.03 -2.80
CA HIS A 26 23.95 16.70 -2.55
C HIS A 26 22.95 17.25 -3.59
N LYS A 27 23.35 18.21 -4.43
CA LYS A 27 22.53 18.81 -5.49
C LYS A 27 22.59 18.07 -6.82
N SER A 28 23.65 17.28 -7.09
CA SER A 28 23.86 16.58 -8.37
C SER A 28 23.89 15.06 -8.23
N PHE A 29 24.23 14.53 -7.05
CA PHE A 29 24.31 13.09 -6.81
C PHE A 29 23.79 12.74 -5.41
N THR A 30 22.57 12.20 -5.33
CA THR A 30 21.93 11.85 -4.06
C THR A 30 22.32 10.45 -3.62
N PHE A 31 23.26 10.32 -2.67
CA PHE A 31 23.59 9.03 -2.05
C PHE A 31 22.79 8.82 -0.76
N SER A 32 21.48 8.57 -0.89
CA SER A 32 20.58 8.30 0.25
C SER A 32 21.09 7.18 1.16
N LYS A 33 21.81 6.20 0.60
CA LYS A 33 22.43 5.09 1.33
C LYS A 33 23.44 5.52 2.39
N ILE A 34 24.23 6.58 2.17
CA ILE A 34 25.23 7.04 3.15
C ILE A 34 24.56 7.69 4.36
N TRP A 35 23.51 8.48 4.12
CA TRP A 35 22.69 9.05 5.20
C TRP A 35 22.03 7.98 6.06
N ILE A 36 21.48 6.93 5.42
CA ILE A 36 20.88 5.78 6.12
C ILE A 36 21.94 5.03 6.94
N MET A 37 23.10 4.72 6.33
CA MET A 37 24.22 4.07 7.04
C MET A 37 24.72 4.89 8.24
N PHE A 38 24.75 6.22 8.11
CA PHE A 38 25.17 7.09 9.19
C PHE A 38 24.13 7.12 10.32
N ALA A 39 22.84 7.14 9.99
CA ALA A 39 21.77 7.03 10.98
C ALA A 39 21.80 5.67 11.69
N GLU A 40 21.96 4.56 10.96
CA GLU A 40 22.12 3.21 11.53
C GLU A 40 23.34 3.12 12.46
N PHE A 41 24.44 3.77 12.09
CA PHE A 41 25.63 3.85 12.94
C PHE A 41 25.33 4.57 14.26
N GLU A 42 24.65 5.71 14.24
CA GLU A 42 24.26 6.44 15.46
C GLU A 42 23.26 5.66 16.33
N ILE A 43 22.34 4.90 15.71
CA ILE A 43 21.43 4.00 16.43
C ILE A 43 22.21 2.92 17.18
N ARG A 44 23.26 2.34 16.57
CA ARG A 44 24.15 1.37 17.25
C ARG A 44 24.90 1.99 18.43
N GLN A 45 25.20 3.30 18.35
CA GLN A 45 25.77 4.07 19.47
C GLN A 45 24.73 4.48 20.53
N LYS A 46 23.47 4.07 20.37
CA LYS A 46 22.33 4.44 21.22
C LYS A 46 22.03 5.95 21.22
N ASP A 47 22.52 6.70 20.24
CA ASP A 47 22.24 8.14 20.09
C ASP A 47 21.14 8.39 19.06
N ILE A 48 19.90 8.22 19.50
CA ILE A 48 18.70 8.39 18.67
C ILE A 48 18.51 9.86 18.28
N SER A 49 18.88 10.79 19.16
CA SER A 49 18.75 12.22 18.92
C SER A 49 19.65 12.69 17.78
N SER A 50 20.89 12.20 17.73
CA SER A 50 21.79 12.46 16.62
C SER A 50 21.30 11.82 15.33
N ALA A 51 20.85 10.56 15.37
CA ALA A 51 20.28 9.87 14.20
C ALA A 51 19.10 10.66 13.58
N ARG A 52 18.19 11.17 14.40
CA ARG A 52 17.06 12.03 13.96
C ARG A 52 17.53 13.33 13.31
N LYS A 53 18.51 14.02 13.91
CA LYS A 53 19.06 15.26 13.34
C LYS A 53 19.69 15.00 11.97
N ILE A 54 20.39 13.88 11.82
CA ILE A 54 21.02 13.46 10.57
C ILE A 54 19.96 13.19 9.50
N LEU A 55 18.93 12.39 9.82
CA LEU A 55 17.87 12.08 8.87
C LEU A 55 17.00 13.31 8.53
N GLY A 56 16.69 14.16 9.51
CA GLY A 56 16.00 15.43 9.27
C GLY A 56 16.78 16.37 8.36
N ASN A 57 18.11 16.47 8.54
CA ASN A 57 18.98 17.22 7.64
C ASN A 57 19.05 16.57 6.25
N ALA A 58 19.08 15.24 6.18
CA ALA A 58 19.07 14.50 4.92
C ALA A 58 17.80 14.77 4.11
N VAL A 59 16.62 14.71 4.74
CA VAL A 59 15.33 15.01 4.10
C VAL A 59 15.26 16.46 3.62
N GLY A 60 15.75 17.41 4.43
CA GLY A 60 15.77 18.82 4.04
C GLY A 60 16.74 19.15 2.88
N LYS A 61 17.87 18.46 2.80
CA LYS A 61 18.88 18.68 1.73
C LYS A 61 18.56 17.89 0.45
N CYS A 62 18.10 16.66 0.60
CA CYS A 62 17.86 15.70 -0.49
C CYS A 62 16.61 14.86 -0.17
N PRO A 63 15.40 15.35 -0.43
CA PRO A 63 14.22 14.53 -0.25
C PRO A 63 14.24 13.38 -1.27
N THR A 64 14.27 12.15 -0.76
CA THR A 64 14.15 10.93 -1.57
C THR A 64 13.20 9.97 -0.88
N GLU A 65 12.43 9.20 -1.66
CA GLU A 65 11.48 8.21 -1.12
C GLU A 65 12.15 7.22 -0.15
N LYS A 66 13.37 6.76 -0.47
CA LYS A 66 14.11 5.83 0.40
C LYS A 66 14.46 6.44 1.76
N LEU A 67 14.75 7.74 1.82
CA LEU A 67 15.04 8.44 3.07
C LEU A 67 13.78 8.59 3.92
N TYR A 68 12.65 8.97 3.32
CA TYR A 68 11.38 9.03 4.04
C TYR A 68 11.00 7.66 4.60
N ARG A 69 11.06 6.60 3.79
CA ARG A 69 10.78 5.22 4.25
C ARG A 69 11.69 4.79 5.41
N SER A 70 13.00 5.07 5.32
CA SER A 70 13.95 4.73 6.39
C SER A 70 13.69 5.55 7.65
N TYR A 71 13.39 6.84 7.53
CA TYR A 71 13.16 7.70 8.68
C TYR A 71 11.84 7.37 9.39
N ILE A 72 10.78 7.13 8.62
CA ILE A 72 9.51 6.66 9.15
C ILE A 72 9.67 5.30 9.84
N GLY A 73 10.39 4.35 9.23
CA GLY A 73 10.68 3.05 9.84
C GLY A 73 11.35 3.20 11.20
N LEU A 74 12.35 4.09 11.29
CA LEU A 74 13.01 4.42 12.56
C LEU A 74 12.01 4.93 13.61
N GLU A 75 11.18 5.92 13.29
CA GLU A 75 10.24 6.46 14.28
C GLU A 75 9.15 5.45 14.68
N THR A 76 8.74 4.56 13.76
CA THR A 76 7.83 3.45 14.06
C THR A 76 8.46 2.44 15.02
N ASP A 77 9.74 2.08 14.83
CA ASP A 77 10.47 1.17 15.73
C ASP A 77 10.54 1.73 17.16
N PHE A 78 10.71 3.06 17.29
CA PHE A 78 10.69 3.76 18.57
C PHE A 78 9.29 4.13 19.08
N ARG A 79 8.22 3.71 18.39
CA ARG A 79 6.81 3.97 18.73
C ARG A 79 6.44 5.46 18.83
N GLU A 80 7.16 6.31 18.10
CA GLU A 80 6.95 7.76 18.07
C GLU A 80 5.98 8.14 16.94
N PHE A 81 4.77 7.58 17.02
CA PHE A 81 3.77 7.67 15.95
C PHE A 81 3.35 9.10 15.60
N LYS A 82 3.37 10.02 16.58
CA LYS A 82 3.09 11.45 16.32
C LYS A 82 4.10 12.05 15.33
N ARG A 83 5.38 11.70 15.44
CA ARG A 83 6.41 12.16 14.50
C ARG A 83 6.30 11.43 13.16
N ALA A 84 6.01 10.14 13.19
CA ALA A 84 5.77 9.36 11.98
C ALA A 84 4.65 9.95 11.12
N ARG A 85 3.54 10.42 11.73
CA ARG A 85 2.44 11.12 11.04
C ARG A 85 2.91 12.37 10.28
N ILE A 86 3.64 13.25 10.97
CA ILE A 86 4.19 14.48 10.35
C ILE A 86 5.13 14.13 9.19
N LEU A 87 5.89 13.04 9.30
CA LEU A 87 6.76 12.57 8.22
C LEU A 87 5.97 12.02 7.04
N TYR A 88 4.87 11.29 7.27
CA TYR A 88 3.99 10.82 6.20
C TYR A 88 3.30 11.98 5.48
N GLU A 89 2.78 12.97 6.22
CA GLU A 89 2.17 14.17 5.64
C GLU A 89 3.16 14.91 4.72
N LYS A 90 4.39 15.15 5.19
CA LYS A 90 5.46 15.74 4.38
C LYS A 90 5.87 14.87 3.19
N PHE A 91 5.79 13.54 3.33
CA PHE A 91 6.14 12.62 2.25
C PHE A 91 5.08 12.66 1.15
N ILE A 92 3.80 12.74 1.51
CA ILE A 92 2.69 12.91 0.57
C ILE A 92 2.79 14.27 -0.14
N GLU A 93 3.08 15.35 0.59
CA GLU A 93 3.31 16.67 -0.01
C GLU A 93 4.47 16.67 -1.02
N PHE A 94 5.53 15.91 -0.73
CA PHE A 94 6.69 15.80 -1.61
C PHE A 94 6.42 14.97 -2.87
N CYS A 95 5.62 13.90 -2.77
CA CYS A 95 5.29 13.01 -3.88
C CYS A 95 3.79 12.70 -3.91
N PRO A 96 2.95 13.64 -4.40
CA PRO A 96 1.50 13.45 -4.42
C PRO A 96 1.04 12.35 -5.38
N THR A 97 1.86 12.00 -6.38
CA THR A 97 1.55 10.97 -7.37
C THR A 97 1.80 9.54 -6.86
N ALA A 98 2.49 9.37 -5.74
CA ALA A 98 2.83 8.03 -5.24
C ALA A 98 1.70 7.45 -4.38
N CYS A 99 1.21 6.25 -4.70
CA CYS A 99 0.22 5.53 -3.87
C CYS A 99 0.82 4.90 -2.61
N VAL A 100 2.08 4.48 -2.65
CA VAL A 100 2.72 3.71 -1.57
C VAL A 100 2.74 4.47 -0.23
N PRO A 101 3.04 5.78 -0.17
CA PRO A 101 2.99 6.55 1.07
C PRO A 101 1.60 6.53 1.72
N TRP A 102 0.52 6.66 0.93
CA TRP A 102 -0.87 6.60 1.42
C TRP A 102 -1.19 5.26 2.06
N ILE A 103 -0.89 4.17 1.35
CA ILE A 103 -1.12 2.80 1.82
C ILE A 103 -0.35 2.56 3.13
N LYS A 104 0.95 2.90 3.16
CA LYS A 104 1.77 2.71 4.37
C LYS A 104 1.34 3.60 5.53
N TYR A 105 0.81 4.79 5.25
CA TYR A 105 0.28 5.65 6.30
C TYR A 105 -1.00 5.04 6.90
N ALA A 106 -1.93 4.59 6.06
CA ALA A 106 -3.15 3.93 6.51
C ALA A 106 -2.87 2.64 7.29
N GLU A 107 -1.98 1.77 6.80
CA GLU A 107 -1.52 0.57 7.51
C GLU A 107 -0.99 0.90 8.92
N MET A 108 -0.17 1.95 9.04
CA MET A 108 0.39 2.38 10.33
C MET A 108 -0.69 2.83 11.31
N GLU A 109 -1.71 3.58 10.85
CA GLU A 109 -2.84 3.98 11.71
C GLU A 109 -3.71 2.80 12.12
N THR A 110 -3.92 1.83 11.22
CA THR A 110 -4.61 0.58 11.54
C THR A 110 -3.87 -0.22 12.61
N LEU A 111 -2.53 -0.29 12.55
CA LEU A 111 -1.72 -0.95 13.58
C LEU A 111 -1.81 -0.28 14.95
N ILE A 112 -2.06 1.04 15.00
CA ILE A 112 -2.28 1.77 16.25
C ILE A 112 -3.72 1.54 16.77
N GLY A 113 -4.64 1.12 15.90
CA GLY A 113 -6.06 0.94 16.20
C GLY A 113 -6.94 2.16 15.84
N ASN A 114 -6.40 3.16 15.13
CA ASN A 114 -7.17 4.33 14.70
C ASN A 114 -7.87 4.06 13.36
N VAL A 115 -8.92 3.23 13.41
CA VAL A 115 -9.66 2.80 12.20
C VAL A 115 -10.28 3.97 11.45
N ASP A 116 -10.89 4.92 12.15
CA ASP A 116 -11.54 6.09 11.52
C ASP A 116 -10.55 6.95 10.74
N ARG A 117 -9.34 7.12 11.28
CA ARG A 117 -8.28 7.88 10.61
C ARG A 117 -7.75 7.12 9.40
N SER A 118 -7.59 5.80 9.51
CA SER A 118 -7.20 4.95 8.39
C SER A 118 -8.22 5.02 7.24
N ARG A 119 -9.52 4.93 7.56
CA ARG A 119 -10.62 5.10 6.58
C ARG A 119 -10.57 6.49 5.92
N ALA A 120 -10.42 7.55 6.71
CA ALA A 120 -10.29 8.91 6.18
C ALA A 120 -9.08 9.08 5.24
N LEU A 121 -7.96 8.43 5.55
CA LEU A 121 -6.78 8.44 4.68
C LEU A 121 -7.04 7.71 3.35
N TYR A 122 -7.72 6.56 3.37
CA TYR A 122 -8.08 5.85 2.15
C TYR A 122 -9.06 6.65 1.29
N GLU A 123 -10.10 7.25 1.87
CA GLU A 123 -11.04 8.10 1.12
C GLU A 123 -10.34 9.34 0.53
N LEU A 124 -9.43 9.97 1.30
CA LEU A 124 -8.65 11.08 0.80
C LEU A 124 -7.75 10.65 -0.37
N ALA A 125 -7.12 9.49 -0.27
CA ALA A 125 -6.30 8.93 -1.33
C ALA A 125 -7.12 8.62 -2.59
N VAL A 126 -8.30 7.99 -2.45
CA VAL A 126 -9.21 7.67 -3.58
C VAL A 126 -9.73 8.91 -4.29
N SER A 127 -9.89 10.02 -3.56
CA SER A 127 -10.28 11.31 -4.13
C SER A 127 -9.19 11.96 -4.99
N GLN A 128 -7.94 11.53 -4.89
CA GLN A 128 -6.85 12.05 -5.71
C GLN A 128 -6.90 11.48 -7.13
N GLU A 129 -6.95 12.34 -8.13
CA GLU A 129 -7.08 11.94 -9.55
C GLU A 129 -5.75 11.53 -10.20
N ASN A 130 -4.60 12.01 -9.65
CA ASN A 130 -3.28 11.90 -10.29
C ASN A 130 -2.38 10.80 -9.68
N LEU A 131 -2.97 9.75 -9.13
CA LEU A 131 -2.23 8.68 -8.48
C LEU A 131 -1.65 7.66 -9.45
N ASN A 132 -0.37 7.32 -9.28
CA ASN A 132 0.31 6.27 -10.03
C ASN A 132 -0.16 4.89 -9.55
N MET A 133 -0.70 4.08 -10.46
CA MET A 133 -1.23 2.74 -10.16
C MET A 133 -2.34 2.74 -9.11
N PRO A 134 -3.52 3.32 -9.42
CA PRO A 134 -4.65 3.36 -8.49
C PRO A 134 -5.13 1.96 -8.09
N GLU A 135 -4.93 0.94 -8.94
CA GLU A 135 -5.29 -0.46 -8.66
C GLU A 135 -4.74 -0.98 -7.32
N PHE A 136 -3.48 -0.65 -6.98
CA PHE A 136 -2.89 -1.08 -5.72
C PHE A 136 -3.52 -0.40 -4.51
N LEU A 137 -3.92 0.87 -4.65
CA LEU A 137 -4.60 1.60 -3.58
C LEU A 137 -5.98 1.02 -3.32
N TRP A 138 -6.77 0.78 -4.37
CA TRP A 138 -8.10 0.18 -4.25
C TRP A 138 -8.04 -1.20 -3.63
N LYS A 139 -7.10 -2.05 -4.08
CA LYS A 139 -6.89 -3.37 -3.47
C LYS A 139 -6.57 -3.26 -1.98
N SER A 140 -5.65 -2.38 -1.60
CA SER A 140 -5.31 -2.16 -0.19
C SER A 140 -6.49 -1.66 0.63
N TYR A 141 -7.37 -0.85 0.03
CA TYR A 141 -8.56 -0.35 0.71
C TYR A 141 -9.60 -1.46 0.93
N ILE A 142 -9.79 -2.32 -0.07
CA ILE A 142 -10.65 -3.52 0.02
C ILE A 142 -10.10 -4.46 1.10
N ASP A 143 -8.80 -4.79 1.06
CA ASP A 143 -8.15 -5.67 2.04
C ASP A 143 -8.31 -5.10 3.47
N PHE A 144 -8.21 -3.78 3.62
CA PHE A 144 -8.46 -3.09 4.89
C PHE A 144 -9.93 -3.23 5.36
N ALA A 145 -10.91 -2.98 4.50
CA ALA A 145 -12.32 -3.09 4.86
C ALA A 145 -12.71 -4.55 5.20
N ILE A 146 -12.17 -5.53 4.47
CA ILE A 146 -12.31 -6.96 4.78
C ILE A 146 -11.72 -7.27 6.16
N SER A 147 -10.53 -6.74 6.48
CA SER A 147 -9.88 -6.97 7.79
C SER A 147 -10.69 -6.44 8.98
N LEU A 148 -11.58 -5.46 8.75
CA LEU A 148 -12.49 -4.93 9.75
C LEU A 148 -13.80 -5.72 9.84
N GLY A 149 -14.10 -6.58 8.87
CA GLY A 149 -15.39 -7.26 8.74
C GLY A 149 -16.52 -6.35 8.23
N ASP A 150 -16.19 -5.19 7.65
CA ASP A 150 -17.17 -4.22 7.16
C ASP A 150 -17.55 -4.56 5.71
N TYR A 151 -18.41 -5.59 5.55
CA TYR A 151 -18.79 -6.12 4.23
C TYR A 151 -19.59 -5.11 3.40
N GLU A 152 -20.36 -4.22 4.04
CA GLU A 152 -21.11 -3.17 3.34
C GLU A 152 -20.17 -2.16 2.70
N LEU A 153 -19.13 -1.74 3.42
CA LEU A 153 -18.10 -0.85 2.87
C LEU A 153 -17.35 -1.49 1.71
N VAL A 154 -17.02 -2.79 1.79
CA VAL A 154 -16.37 -3.50 0.69
C VAL A 154 -17.21 -3.47 -0.58
N ARG A 155 -18.53 -3.68 -0.47
CA ARG A 155 -19.47 -3.61 -1.60
C ARG A 155 -19.51 -2.21 -2.21
N ASP A 156 -19.60 -1.17 -1.38
CA ASP A 156 -19.58 0.22 -1.86
C ASP A 156 -18.28 0.54 -2.62
N ILE A 157 -17.14 0.07 -2.09
CA ILE A 157 -15.83 0.23 -2.73
C ILE A 157 -15.81 -0.47 -4.11
N TYR A 158 -16.31 -1.70 -4.20
CA TYR A 158 -16.39 -2.42 -5.47
C TYR A 158 -17.31 -1.73 -6.48
N GLU A 159 -18.51 -1.30 -6.08
CA GLU A 159 -19.43 -0.58 -6.97
C GLU A 159 -18.80 0.72 -7.49
N ARG A 160 -18.11 1.49 -6.62
CA ARG A 160 -17.35 2.68 -7.04
C ARG A 160 -16.21 2.35 -8.01
N LEU A 161 -15.52 1.23 -7.80
CA LEU A 161 -14.42 0.79 -8.67
C LEU A 161 -14.92 0.33 -10.05
N LEU A 162 -16.09 -0.33 -10.09
CA LEU A 162 -16.74 -0.79 -11.32
C LEU A 162 -17.27 0.35 -12.19
N VAL A 163 -17.67 1.48 -11.60
CA VAL A 163 -17.99 2.70 -12.35
C VAL A 163 -16.76 3.27 -13.07
N ARG A 164 -15.57 3.11 -12.49
CA ARG A 164 -14.32 3.63 -13.07
C ARG A 164 -13.64 2.66 -14.03
N THR A 165 -13.83 1.35 -13.85
CA THR A 165 -13.10 0.32 -14.60
C THR A 165 -14.00 -0.87 -14.91
N ILE A 166 -13.87 -1.43 -16.12
CA ILE A 166 -14.67 -2.57 -16.60
C ILE A 166 -13.79 -3.85 -16.65
N HIS A 167 -12.70 -3.89 -15.88
CA HIS A 167 -11.75 -5.00 -15.94
C HIS A 167 -12.32 -6.28 -15.35
N SER A 168 -12.20 -7.40 -16.07
CA SER A 168 -12.68 -8.71 -15.61
C SER A 168 -12.11 -9.13 -14.25
N LYS A 169 -10.86 -8.76 -13.94
CA LYS A 169 -10.24 -9.05 -12.64
C LYS A 169 -11.00 -8.45 -11.46
N VAL A 170 -11.56 -7.25 -11.62
CA VAL A 170 -12.32 -6.56 -10.56
C VAL A 170 -13.63 -7.31 -10.30
N TRP A 171 -14.34 -7.67 -11.36
CA TRP A 171 -15.57 -8.48 -11.27
C TRP A 171 -15.32 -9.84 -10.62
N ILE A 172 -14.25 -10.53 -11.02
CA ILE A 172 -13.86 -11.83 -10.42
C ILE A 172 -13.56 -11.65 -8.93
N SER A 173 -12.77 -10.64 -8.54
CA SER A 173 -12.49 -10.40 -7.12
C SER A 173 -13.73 -10.06 -6.31
N PHE A 174 -14.70 -9.34 -6.90
CA PHE A 174 -15.95 -9.02 -6.23
C PHE A 174 -16.82 -10.27 -6.02
N ALA A 175 -16.93 -11.13 -7.04
CA ALA A 175 -17.69 -12.37 -6.93
C ALA A 175 -17.03 -13.36 -5.93
N GLN A 176 -15.70 -13.46 -5.92
CA GLN A 176 -14.96 -14.26 -4.93
C GLN A 176 -15.14 -13.73 -3.51
N PHE A 177 -15.18 -12.41 -3.35
CA PHE A 177 -15.47 -11.78 -2.05
C PHE A 177 -16.87 -12.15 -1.56
N GLU A 178 -17.91 -12.00 -2.39
CA GLU A 178 -19.29 -12.37 -1.99
C GLU A 178 -19.40 -13.86 -1.64
N ALA A 179 -18.78 -14.74 -2.43
CA ALA A 179 -18.76 -16.18 -2.14
C ALA A 179 -18.05 -16.53 -0.83
N GLY A 180 -17.10 -15.70 -0.38
CA GLY A 180 -16.39 -15.88 0.89
C GLY A 180 -17.12 -15.33 2.11
N THR A 181 -18.25 -14.65 1.94
CA THR A 181 -19.06 -14.16 3.08
C THR A 181 -19.84 -15.29 3.74
N GLU A 182 -20.02 -15.22 5.06
CA GLU A 182 -20.75 -16.23 5.85
C GLU A 182 -22.28 -16.12 5.74
N ASP A 183 -22.78 -15.28 4.82
CA ASP A 183 -24.21 -15.05 4.63
C ASP A 183 -24.89 -16.23 3.92
N GLN A 184 -26.14 -16.51 4.28
CA GLN A 184 -26.93 -17.60 3.68
C GLN A 184 -27.16 -17.44 2.16
N ASP A 185 -27.10 -16.20 1.65
CA ASP A 185 -27.28 -15.85 0.25
C ASP A 185 -25.96 -15.58 -0.50
N CYS A 186 -24.81 -15.89 0.09
CA CYS A 186 -23.49 -15.54 -0.44
C CYS A 186 -23.26 -16.05 -1.88
N LEU A 187 -23.69 -17.29 -2.17
CA LEU A 187 -23.56 -17.92 -3.48
C LEU A 187 -24.46 -17.26 -4.53
N GLU A 188 -25.70 -16.92 -4.19
CA GLU A 188 -26.62 -16.27 -5.14
C GLU A 188 -26.17 -14.84 -5.45
N ARG A 189 -25.62 -14.12 -4.46
CA ARG A 189 -25.02 -12.80 -4.71
C ARG A 189 -23.80 -12.91 -5.62
N ALA A 190 -22.90 -13.86 -5.37
CA ALA A 190 -21.75 -14.11 -6.25
C ALA A 190 -22.19 -14.40 -7.70
N ARG A 191 -23.23 -15.22 -7.89
CA ARG A 191 -23.84 -15.47 -9.22
C ARG A 191 -24.42 -14.21 -9.83
N SER A 192 -25.14 -13.40 -9.06
CA SER A 192 -25.67 -12.12 -9.52
C SER A 192 -24.56 -11.19 -10.00
N VAL A 193 -23.42 -11.16 -9.31
CA VAL A 193 -22.23 -10.41 -9.75
C VAL A 193 -21.69 -10.97 -11.06
N PHE A 194 -21.56 -12.29 -11.22
CA PHE A 194 -21.12 -12.90 -12.49
C PHE A 194 -22.07 -12.60 -13.66
N ARG A 195 -23.39 -12.66 -13.44
CA ARG A 195 -24.40 -12.29 -14.46
C ARG A 195 -24.25 -10.83 -14.88
N ARG A 196 -24.17 -9.90 -13.90
CA ARG A 196 -23.92 -8.47 -14.16
C ARG A 196 -22.61 -8.23 -14.92
N ALA A 197 -21.55 -8.92 -14.53
CA ALA A 197 -20.25 -8.84 -15.18
C ALA A 197 -20.30 -9.33 -16.64
N ASN A 198 -21.04 -10.41 -16.91
CA ASN A 198 -21.22 -10.95 -18.24
C ASN A 198 -21.99 -9.98 -19.16
N ASP A 199 -23.06 -9.38 -18.65
CA ASP A 199 -23.87 -8.41 -19.40
C ASP A 199 -23.10 -7.11 -19.69
N THR A 200 -22.39 -6.58 -18.70
CA THR A 200 -21.55 -5.38 -18.89
C THR A 200 -20.42 -5.60 -19.87
N LEU A 201 -19.70 -6.73 -19.79
CA LEU A 201 -18.66 -7.08 -20.76
C LEU A 201 -19.23 -7.39 -22.15
N LYS A 202 -20.45 -7.93 -22.24
CA LYS A 202 -21.15 -8.11 -23.52
C LYS A 202 -21.43 -6.77 -24.19
N GLN A 203 -21.92 -5.80 -23.43
CA GLN A 203 -22.20 -4.45 -23.91
C GLN A 203 -20.94 -3.68 -24.31
N ALA A 204 -19.83 -3.92 -23.61
CA ALA A 204 -18.53 -3.33 -23.92
C ALA A 204 -17.80 -3.98 -25.11
N GLU A 205 -18.32 -5.08 -25.67
CA GLU A 205 -17.71 -5.88 -26.75
C GLU A 205 -16.30 -6.42 -26.43
N GLU A 206 -15.94 -6.51 -25.15
CA GLU A 206 -14.63 -6.98 -24.66
C GLU A 206 -14.58 -8.52 -24.59
N ILE A 207 -14.34 -9.15 -25.74
CA ILE A 207 -14.41 -10.62 -25.89
C ILE A 207 -13.37 -11.36 -25.01
N GLU A 208 -12.12 -10.89 -24.96
CA GLU A 208 -11.06 -11.57 -24.19
C GLU A 208 -11.33 -11.57 -22.69
N GLN A 209 -11.74 -10.41 -22.17
CA GLN A 209 -12.07 -10.24 -20.76
C GLN A 209 -13.30 -11.06 -20.37
N ARG A 210 -14.28 -11.15 -21.27
CA ARG A 210 -15.48 -11.99 -21.12
C ARG A 210 -15.13 -13.47 -21.09
N ILE A 211 -14.26 -13.95 -21.99
CA ILE A 211 -13.81 -15.36 -21.97
C ILE A 211 -13.15 -15.70 -20.64
N HIS A 212 -12.30 -14.80 -20.13
CA HIS A 212 -11.67 -14.99 -18.83
C HIS A 212 -12.71 -15.07 -17.70
N LEU A 213 -13.67 -14.15 -17.66
CA LEU A 213 -14.75 -14.14 -16.69
C LEU A 213 -15.59 -15.44 -16.74
N VAL A 214 -16.04 -15.85 -17.93
CA VAL A 214 -16.89 -17.04 -18.10
C VAL A 214 -16.14 -18.31 -17.68
N LYS A 215 -14.84 -18.40 -17.98
CA LYS A 215 -14.01 -19.51 -17.49
C LYS A 215 -14.01 -19.57 -15.96
N THR A 216 -13.78 -18.43 -15.29
CA THR A 216 -13.79 -18.37 -13.83
C THR A 216 -15.18 -18.63 -13.23
N TRP A 217 -16.25 -18.18 -13.88
CA TRP A 217 -17.61 -18.48 -13.47
C TRP A 217 -17.91 -19.98 -13.59
N LYS A 218 -17.42 -20.64 -14.64
CA LYS A 218 -17.51 -22.09 -14.78
C LYS A 218 -16.75 -22.82 -13.67
N ASP A 219 -15.51 -22.41 -13.40
CA ASP A 219 -14.71 -22.99 -12.31
C ASP A 219 -15.39 -22.82 -10.94
N PHE A 220 -16.18 -21.75 -10.77
CA PHE A 220 -16.99 -21.50 -9.58
C PHE A 220 -18.22 -22.41 -9.49
N GLU A 221 -19.00 -22.57 -10.58
CA GLU A 221 -20.13 -23.50 -10.59
C GLU A 221 -19.69 -24.98 -10.51
N ASP A 222 -18.51 -25.33 -11.01
CA ASP A 222 -17.95 -26.67 -10.83
C ASP A 222 -17.64 -26.97 -9.34
N GLN A 223 -17.37 -25.93 -8.53
CA GLN A 223 -17.07 -26.07 -7.09
C GLN A 223 -18.32 -25.99 -6.20
N TYR A 224 -19.27 -25.12 -6.54
CA TYR A 224 -20.41 -24.76 -5.67
C TYR A 224 -21.79 -24.98 -6.32
N GLY A 225 -21.84 -25.38 -7.59
CA GLY A 225 -23.06 -25.47 -8.39
C GLY A 225 -23.82 -26.78 -8.25
N GLU A 226 -25.14 -26.67 -8.48
CA GLU A 226 -26.01 -27.81 -8.76
C GLU A 226 -26.17 -27.98 -10.28
N LYS A 227 -26.80 -29.07 -10.74
CA LYS A 227 -26.90 -29.38 -12.17
C LYS A 227 -27.56 -28.26 -13.00
N ASP A 228 -28.50 -27.52 -12.42
CA ASP A 228 -29.25 -26.47 -13.11
C ASP A 228 -28.42 -25.19 -13.29
N THR A 229 -27.52 -24.85 -12.35
CA THR A 229 -26.67 -23.66 -12.44
C THR A 229 -25.47 -23.87 -13.36
N LEU A 230 -25.05 -25.13 -13.55
CA LEU A 230 -24.03 -25.52 -14.51
C LEU A 230 -24.49 -25.39 -15.98
N GLU A 231 -25.79 -25.41 -16.26
CA GLU A 231 -26.32 -25.19 -17.61
C GLU A 231 -26.37 -23.71 -18.00
N GLU A 232 -26.47 -22.78 -17.04
CA GLU A 232 -26.46 -21.33 -17.31
C GLU A 232 -25.11 -20.80 -17.82
N VAL A 233 -24.01 -21.55 -17.60
CA VAL A 233 -22.62 -21.11 -17.91
C VAL A 233 -22.08 -21.72 -19.22
N LYS A 234 -22.88 -22.54 -19.93
CA LYS A 234 -22.48 -23.16 -21.22
C LYS A 234 -22.51 -22.22 -22.41
#